data_AF-A0A524HWK0-F1
#
_entry.id   AF-A0A524HWK0-F1
#
_cell.length_a   1.000
_cell.length_b   1.000
_cell.length_c   1.000
_cell.angle_alpha   90.00
_cell.angle_beta   90.00
_cell.angle_gamma   90.00
#
_symmetry.space_group_name_H-M   'P 1'
#
loop_
_entity.id
_entity.type
_entity.pdbx_description
1 polymer ?
#
loop_
_entity_poly.entity_id
_entity_poly.type
_entity_poly.pdbx_seq_one_letter_code
_entity_poly.pdbx_strand_id
1 'polypeptide(L)'
;MESRIRQSGVLFLEESDLERNVASRMELFRKNAGSKPIKAFVNIGGSWANMGTSAEVLKLRPGLAGAVFIPPPGERGVLQAMAAEKIPVIHLLNIKGLCERYGLPWDPRPLPRPGEGRIFRETPAKSWPGAALTAGYILGMCVVLILGRRRLI
;
A
#
# COMPACT_ATOMS: atom_id res chain seq x y z
N MET A 1 -29.10 -5.42 6.06
CA MET A 1 -27.81 -5.10 5.42
C MET A 1 -27.27 -6.34 4.71
N GLU A 2 -27.09 -7.44 5.43
CA GLU A 2 -26.58 -8.72 4.89
C GLU A 2 -27.37 -9.26 3.71
N SER A 3 -28.71 -9.26 3.78
CA SER A 3 -29.57 -9.71 2.68
C SER A 3 -29.30 -8.96 1.37
N ARG A 4 -29.02 -7.65 1.44
CA ARG A 4 -28.68 -6.84 0.26
C ARG A 4 -27.30 -7.21 -0.31
N ILE A 5 -26.32 -7.51 0.55
CA ILE A 5 -24.98 -7.91 0.08
C ILE A 5 -25.06 -9.28 -0.58
N ARG A 6 -25.76 -10.24 0.04
CA ARG A 6 -25.96 -11.58 -0.52
C ARG A 6 -26.70 -11.54 -1.87
N GLN A 7 -27.59 -10.57 -2.07
CA GLN A 7 -28.29 -10.35 -3.35
C GLN A 7 -27.45 -9.58 -4.40
N SER A 8 -26.37 -8.92 -4.00
CA SER A 8 -25.56 -8.06 -4.89
C SER A 8 -24.61 -8.83 -5.82
N GLY A 9 -24.48 -10.14 -5.64
CA GLY A 9 -23.50 -10.97 -6.35
C GLY A 9 -22.05 -10.79 -5.85
N VAL A 10 -21.81 -9.89 -4.90
CA VAL A 10 -20.52 -9.74 -4.23
C VAL A 10 -20.34 -10.88 -3.22
N LEU A 11 -19.12 -11.44 -3.16
CA LEU A 11 -18.76 -12.45 -2.17
C LEU A 11 -19.01 -11.91 -0.75
N PHE A 12 -19.97 -12.52 -0.06
CA PHE A 12 -20.23 -12.25 1.34
C PHE A 12 -19.41 -13.22 2.19
N LEU A 13 -18.42 -12.68 2.92
CA LEU A 13 -17.42 -13.49 3.63
C LEU A 13 -17.68 -13.47 5.15
N GLU A 14 -18.36 -14.52 5.60
CA GLU A 14 -18.78 -14.77 6.96
C GLU A 14 -18.48 -16.24 7.30
N GLU A 15 -17.97 -16.48 8.52
CA GLU A 15 -17.57 -17.80 9.00
C GLU A 15 -18.04 -17.91 10.46
N SER A 16 -18.09 -19.14 10.99
CA SER A 16 -18.62 -19.41 12.34
C SER A 16 -17.81 -18.81 13.49
N ASP A 17 -16.51 -18.59 13.29
CA ASP A 17 -15.58 -18.17 14.33
C ASP A 17 -14.43 -17.34 13.74
N LEU A 18 -13.68 -16.66 14.62
CA LEU A 18 -12.57 -15.77 14.22
C LEU A 18 -11.55 -16.48 13.35
N GLU A 19 -11.13 -17.66 13.78
CA GLU A 19 -10.01 -18.38 13.19
C GLU A 19 -10.34 -18.78 11.75
N ARG A 20 -11.53 -19.33 11.52
CA ARG A 20 -12.04 -19.60 10.17
C ARG A 20 -12.19 -18.32 9.36
N ASN A 21 -12.74 -17.26 9.96
CA ASN A 21 -12.95 -15.97 9.30
C ASN A 21 -11.62 -15.36 8.80
N VAL A 22 -10.55 -15.56 9.54
CA VAL A 22 -9.18 -15.15 9.18
C VAL A 22 -8.59 -16.09 8.15
N ALA A 23 -8.72 -17.41 8.34
CA ALA A 23 -8.23 -18.41 7.39
C ALA A 23 -8.82 -18.21 5.99
N SER A 24 -10.14 -18.05 5.87
CA SER A 24 -10.83 -17.81 4.59
C SER A 24 -10.36 -16.52 3.91
N ARG A 25 -10.06 -15.46 4.68
CA ARG A 25 -9.48 -14.22 4.13
C ARG A 25 -8.04 -14.41 3.66
N MET A 26 -7.21 -15.06 4.46
CA MET A 26 -5.82 -15.35 4.10
C MET A 26 -5.75 -16.19 2.83
N GLU A 27 -6.60 -17.21 2.71
CA GLU A 27 -6.72 -18.01 1.49
C GLU A 27 -7.14 -17.17 0.29
N LEU A 28 -8.17 -16.33 0.45
CA LEU A 28 -8.62 -15.42 -0.61
C LEU A 28 -7.47 -14.51 -1.09
N PHE A 29 -6.68 -13.95 -0.17
CA PHE A 29 -5.54 -13.10 -0.53
C PHE A 29 -4.47 -13.89 -1.29
N ARG A 30 -4.10 -15.09 -0.83
CA ARG A 30 -3.13 -15.95 -1.51
C ARG A 30 -3.60 -16.35 -2.91
N LYS A 31 -4.86 -16.75 -3.04
CA LYS A 31 -5.47 -17.12 -4.33
C LYS A 31 -5.41 -15.96 -5.33
N ASN A 32 -5.71 -14.75 -4.90
CA ASN A 32 -5.67 -13.56 -5.77
C ASN A 32 -4.24 -13.06 -6.05
N ALA A 33 -3.30 -13.30 -5.14
CA ALA A 33 -1.88 -13.03 -5.39
C ALA A 33 -1.27 -13.97 -6.45
N GLY A 34 -1.85 -15.16 -6.61
CA GLY A 34 -1.41 -16.17 -7.57
C GLY A 34 0.02 -16.62 -7.25
N SER A 35 0.92 -16.54 -8.23
CA SER A 35 2.35 -16.85 -8.04
C SER A 35 3.15 -15.70 -7.42
N LYS A 36 2.57 -14.51 -7.27
CA LYS A 36 3.28 -13.35 -6.73
C LYS A 36 3.20 -13.37 -5.20
N PRO A 37 4.30 -13.13 -4.47
CA PRO A 37 4.25 -13.01 -3.03
C PRO A 37 3.54 -11.73 -2.62
N ILE A 38 2.78 -11.78 -1.52
CA ILE A 38 2.19 -10.60 -0.87
C ILE A 38 3.34 -9.80 -0.24
N LYS A 39 3.54 -8.56 -0.68
CA LYS A 39 4.65 -7.70 -0.23
C LYS A 39 4.29 -6.80 0.94
N ALA A 40 3.00 -6.53 1.15
CA ALA A 40 2.48 -5.77 2.27
C ALA A 40 0.99 -6.07 2.44
N PHE A 41 0.50 -5.89 3.66
CA PHE A 41 -0.93 -5.90 3.98
C PHE A 41 -1.34 -4.52 4.48
N VAL A 42 -2.45 -3.99 3.97
CA VAL A 42 -3.02 -2.73 4.42
C VAL A 42 -4.32 -3.00 5.17
N ASN A 43 -4.27 -2.91 6.49
CA ASN A 43 -5.48 -2.97 7.31
C ASN A 43 -6.17 -1.60 7.33
N ILE A 44 -7.48 -1.58 7.10
CA ILE A 44 -8.32 -0.39 7.20
C ILE A 44 -9.46 -0.66 8.18
N GLY A 45 -9.64 0.24 9.13
CA GLY A 45 -10.68 0.14 10.15
C GLY A 45 -10.33 -0.83 11.27
N GLY A 46 -11.35 -1.15 12.08
CA GLY A 46 -11.20 -1.87 13.34
C GLY A 46 -12.18 -3.01 13.53
N SER A 47 -12.48 -3.78 12.49
CA SER A 47 -13.31 -4.98 12.65
C SER A 47 -12.57 -6.04 13.47
N TRP A 48 -13.34 -6.83 14.24
CA TRP A 48 -12.81 -7.96 15.01
C TRP A 48 -12.11 -8.99 14.12
N ALA A 49 -12.59 -9.23 12.89
CA ALA A 49 -11.93 -10.10 11.91
C ALA A 49 -10.52 -9.59 11.52
N ASN A 50 -10.33 -8.28 11.42
CA ASN A 50 -9.05 -7.71 11.03
C ASN A 50 -8.10 -7.56 12.22
N MET A 51 -8.61 -7.16 13.39
CA MET A 51 -7.80 -6.82 14.56
C MET A 51 -7.74 -7.92 15.62
N GLY A 52 -8.54 -8.97 15.47
CA GLY A 52 -8.71 -9.99 16.49
C GLY A 52 -9.51 -9.49 17.69
N THR A 53 -9.43 -10.23 18.78
CA THR A 53 -10.16 -9.94 20.03
C THR A 53 -9.25 -9.47 21.17
N SER A 54 -7.93 -9.60 21.01
CA SER A 54 -6.96 -9.16 22.02
C SER A 54 -6.89 -7.64 22.14
N ALA A 55 -7.03 -7.11 23.36
CA ALA A 55 -6.95 -5.67 23.64
C ALA A 55 -5.57 -5.06 23.30
N GLU A 56 -4.52 -5.87 23.20
CA GLU A 56 -3.17 -5.42 22.84
C GLU A 56 -3.11 -4.73 21.47
N VAL A 57 -4.04 -5.06 20.55
CA VAL A 57 -4.12 -4.41 19.24
C VAL A 57 -4.38 -2.91 19.33
N LEU A 58 -5.02 -2.44 20.42
CA LEU A 58 -5.32 -1.02 20.62
C LEU A 58 -4.07 -0.17 20.88
N LYS A 59 -2.94 -0.79 21.24
CA LYS A 59 -1.64 -0.11 21.38
C LYS A 59 -0.99 0.17 20.01
N LEU A 60 -1.46 -0.49 18.95
CA LEU A 60 -0.92 -0.32 17.61
C LEU A 60 -1.34 1.04 17.03
N ARG A 61 -0.35 1.90 16.77
CA ARG A 61 -0.61 3.21 16.16
C ARG A 61 -0.88 3.08 14.66
N PRO A 62 -1.74 3.94 14.07
CA PRO A 62 -1.88 4.00 12.63
C PRO A 62 -0.56 4.34 11.92
N GLY A 63 -0.31 3.71 10.78
CA GLY A 63 0.90 3.86 9.97
C GLY A 63 1.54 2.51 9.64
N LEU A 64 2.84 2.54 9.30
CA LEU A 64 3.64 1.32 9.16
C LEU A 64 3.78 0.67 10.54
N ALA A 65 3.23 -0.53 10.69
CA ALA A 65 3.28 -1.26 11.94
C ALA A 65 4.69 -1.80 12.16
N GLY A 66 5.34 -1.35 13.24
CA GLY A 66 6.69 -1.82 13.61
C GLY A 66 6.66 -3.20 14.25
N ALA A 67 6.18 -3.28 15.50
CA ALA A 67 6.06 -4.52 16.25
C ALA A 67 4.57 -4.84 16.50
N VAL A 68 4.03 -5.76 15.70
CA VAL A 68 2.67 -6.25 15.89
C VAL A 68 2.70 -7.36 16.94
N PHE A 69 1.88 -7.23 17.98
CA PHE A 69 1.64 -8.32 18.93
C PHE A 69 0.89 -9.46 18.24
N ILE A 70 1.39 -10.70 18.40
CA ILE A 70 0.81 -11.89 17.77
C ILE A 70 0.17 -12.76 18.87
N PRO A 71 -1.17 -12.73 19.02
CA PRO A 71 -1.88 -13.61 19.96
C PRO A 71 -2.00 -15.05 19.42
N PRO A 72 -2.50 -16.00 20.23
CA PRO A 72 -2.88 -17.33 19.77
C PRO A 72 -3.91 -17.29 18.63
N PRO A 73 -4.00 -18.33 17.78
CA PRO A 73 -4.88 -18.36 16.61
C PRO A 73 -6.33 -17.95 16.86
N GLY A 74 -6.94 -18.42 17.96
CA GLY A 74 -8.35 -18.13 18.30
C GLY A 74 -8.66 -16.66 18.65
N GLU A 75 -7.64 -15.83 18.90
CA GLU A 75 -7.79 -14.39 19.17
C GLU A 75 -7.18 -13.52 18.06
N ARG A 76 -6.60 -14.16 17.05
CA ARG A 76 -5.78 -13.51 16.03
C ARG A 76 -6.66 -12.98 14.91
N GLY A 77 -6.51 -11.70 14.56
CA GLY A 77 -7.09 -11.13 13.35
C GLY A 77 -6.18 -11.28 12.13
N VAL A 78 -6.69 -10.88 10.96
CA VAL A 78 -5.90 -10.87 9.71
C VAL A 78 -4.62 -10.06 9.85
N LEU A 79 -4.68 -8.92 10.53
CA LEU A 79 -3.51 -8.06 10.76
C LEU A 79 -2.37 -8.83 11.43
N GLN A 80 -2.68 -9.59 12.48
CA GLN A 80 -1.69 -10.37 13.21
C GLN A 80 -1.29 -11.63 12.44
N ALA A 81 -2.19 -12.23 11.66
CA ALA A 81 -1.84 -13.36 10.78
C ALA A 81 -0.82 -12.95 9.70
N MET A 82 -1.03 -11.81 9.05
CA MET A 82 -0.09 -11.23 8.08
C MET A 82 1.26 -10.92 8.73
N ALA A 83 1.25 -10.30 9.91
CA ALA A 83 2.47 -10.03 10.65
C ALA A 83 3.21 -11.30 11.07
N ALA A 84 2.51 -12.37 11.46
CA ALA A 84 3.10 -13.66 11.79
C ALA A 84 3.79 -14.32 10.59
N GLU A 85 3.30 -14.08 9.37
CA GLU A 85 3.95 -14.48 8.12
C GLU A 85 5.11 -13.54 7.70
N LYS A 86 5.49 -12.58 8.56
CA LYS A 86 6.51 -11.56 8.29
C LYS A 86 6.17 -10.65 7.09
N ILE A 87 4.89 -10.50 6.78
CA ILE A 87 4.41 -9.56 5.77
C ILE A 87 4.31 -8.18 6.43
N PRO A 88 4.93 -7.12 5.87
CA PRO A 88 4.80 -5.76 6.37
C PRO A 88 3.34 -5.31 6.44
N VAL A 89 2.94 -4.74 7.58
CA VAL A 89 1.57 -4.27 7.80
C VAL A 89 1.53 -2.75 7.83
N ILE A 90 0.60 -2.16 7.08
CA ILE A 90 0.19 -0.76 7.24
C ILE A 90 -1.19 -0.76 7.89
N HIS A 91 -1.31 -0.18 9.07
CA HIS A 91 -2.57 -0.11 9.81
C HIS A 91 -3.17 1.29 9.71
N LEU A 92 -4.37 1.40 9.15
CA LEU A 92 -5.12 2.64 9.05
C LEU A 92 -6.37 2.55 9.91
N LEU A 93 -6.35 3.23 11.05
CA LEU A 93 -7.48 3.35 11.97
C LEU A 93 -7.74 4.83 12.25
N ASN A 94 -8.97 5.17 12.64
CA ASN A 94 -9.41 6.55 12.87
C ASN A 94 -9.14 7.44 11.64
N ILE A 95 -9.75 7.10 10.49
CA ILE A 95 -9.53 7.82 9.22
C ILE A 95 -9.81 9.32 9.37
N LYS A 96 -10.81 9.71 10.17
CA LYS A 96 -11.11 11.12 10.44
C LYS A 96 -9.93 11.83 11.11
N GLY A 97 -9.41 11.27 12.20
CA GLY A 97 -8.25 11.81 12.88
C GLY A 97 -6.98 11.78 12.01
N LEU A 98 -6.85 10.82 11.09
CA LEU A 98 -5.76 10.83 10.10
C LEU A 98 -5.93 11.97 9.10
N CYS A 99 -7.14 12.22 8.59
CA CYS A 99 -7.41 13.35 7.71
C CYS A 99 -7.05 14.67 8.41
N GLU A 100 -7.52 14.87 9.64
CA GLU A 100 -7.20 16.07 10.44
C GLU A 100 -5.69 16.22 10.66
N ARG A 101 -5.00 15.15 11.08
CA ARG A 101 -3.54 15.15 11.34
C ARG A 101 -2.73 15.56 10.11
N TYR A 102 -3.12 15.08 8.93
CA TYR A 102 -2.36 15.30 7.69
C TYR A 102 -2.94 16.43 6.82
N GLY A 103 -3.96 17.15 7.30
CA GLY A 103 -4.60 18.23 6.56
C GLY A 103 -5.27 17.76 5.27
N LEU A 104 -5.82 16.54 5.26
CA LEU A 104 -6.62 16.00 4.16
C LEU A 104 -8.10 16.33 4.39
N PRO A 105 -8.88 16.57 3.34
CA PRO A 105 -10.32 16.76 3.48
C PRO A 105 -11.00 15.47 3.98
N TRP A 106 -11.98 15.62 4.86
CA TRP A 106 -12.83 14.53 5.34
C TRP A 106 -14.06 14.40 4.45
N ASP A 107 -14.29 13.21 3.89
CA ASP A 107 -15.39 12.90 2.94
C ASP A 107 -15.64 14.00 1.89
N PRO A 108 -14.61 14.39 1.09
CA PRO A 108 -14.76 15.48 0.13
C PRO A 108 -15.78 15.12 -0.97
N ARG A 109 -16.68 16.06 -1.26
CA ARG A 109 -17.55 16.01 -2.43
C ARG A 109 -17.43 17.32 -3.22
N PRO A 110 -16.95 17.29 -4.48
CA PRO A 110 -16.47 16.12 -5.22
C PRO A 110 -15.13 15.58 -4.69
N LEU A 111 -14.75 14.36 -5.11
CA LEU A 111 -13.43 13.82 -4.80
C LEU A 111 -12.34 14.69 -5.46
N PRO A 112 -11.22 14.97 -4.77
CA PRO A 112 -10.08 15.70 -5.35
C PRO A 112 -9.44 14.89 -6.48
N ARG A 113 -8.78 15.55 -7.46
CA ARG A 113 -8.12 14.79 -8.53
C ARG A 113 -6.86 14.10 -7.98
N PRO A 114 -6.53 12.90 -8.48
CA PRO A 114 -5.26 12.26 -8.13
C PRO A 114 -4.08 13.21 -8.43
N GLY A 115 -3.15 13.37 -7.47
CA GLY A 115 -1.99 14.24 -7.64
C GLY A 115 -2.13 15.65 -7.05
N GLU A 116 -3.31 16.07 -6.59
CA GLU A 116 -3.54 17.44 -6.07
C GLU A 116 -3.27 17.60 -4.57
N GLY A 117 -2.96 16.52 -3.85
CA GLY A 117 -2.70 16.54 -2.41
C GLY A 117 -1.31 17.11 -2.08
N ARG A 118 -1.16 17.69 -0.87
CA ARG A 118 0.12 18.27 -0.38
C ARG A 118 1.33 17.31 -0.39
N ILE A 119 1.09 16.01 -0.45
CA ILE A 119 2.13 14.97 -0.54
C ILE A 119 2.66 14.76 -1.96
N PHE A 120 1.92 15.20 -2.97
CA PHE A 120 2.34 15.16 -4.35
C PHE A 120 3.16 16.41 -4.63
N ARG A 121 4.36 16.20 -5.17
CA ARG A 121 5.22 17.26 -5.65
C ARG A 121 5.30 17.11 -7.16
N GLU A 122 4.89 18.14 -7.89
CA GLU A 122 5.17 18.18 -9.32
C GLU A 122 6.69 18.16 -9.48
N THR A 123 7.21 17.09 -10.09
CA THR A 123 8.61 17.07 -10.50
C THR A 123 8.66 17.85 -11.80
N PRO A 124 9.36 19.01 -11.88
CA PRO A 124 9.38 19.79 -13.11
C PRO A 124 9.92 18.92 -14.25
N ALA A 125 9.14 18.82 -15.32
CA ALA A 125 9.37 17.87 -16.43
C ALA A 125 10.67 18.09 -17.22
N LYS A 126 11.40 19.19 -16.96
CA LYS A 126 12.68 19.51 -17.60
C LYS A 126 13.66 20.09 -16.59
N SER A 127 14.61 19.29 -16.14
CA SER A 127 15.81 19.81 -15.49
C SER A 127 16.76 20.32 -16.58
N TRP A 128 16.95 21.63 -16.68
CA TRP A 128 17.97 22.22 -17.56
C TRP A 128 19.37 21.58 -17.39
N PRO A 129 19.80 21.16 -16.18
CA PRO A 129 21.03 20.38 -16.02
C PRO A 129 21.03 19.04 -16.77
N GLY A 130 19.90 18.32 -16.80
CA GLY A 130 19.79 17.05 -17.52
C GLY A 130 19.85 17.22 -19.04
N ALA A 131 19.28 18.31 -19.56
CA ALA A 131 19.39 18.68 -20.96
C ALA A 131 20.83 19.05 -21.34
N ALA A 132 21.53 19.81 -20.49
CA ALA A 132 22.92 20.20 -20.71
C ALA A 132 23.88 18.98 -20.71
N LEU A 133 23.70 18.04 -19.78
CA LEU A 133 24.49 16.81 -19.72
C LEU A 133 24.28 15.95 -20.97
N THR A 134 23.04 15.79 -21.42
CA THR A 134 22.72 15.05 -22.65
C THR A 134 23.36 15.71 -23.88
N ALA A 135 23.26 17.04 -24.00
CA ALA A 135 23.88 17.78 -25.11
C ALA A 135 25.41 17.65 -25.10
N GLY A 136 26.05 17.79 -23.94
CA GLY A 136 27.50 17.61 -23.79
C GLY A 136 27.97 16.20 -24.17
N TYR A 137 27.21 15.17 -23.79
CA TYR A 137 27.49 13.78 -24.18
C TYR A 137 27.44 13.59 -25.71
N ILE A 138 26.39 14.09 -26.36
CA ILE A 138 26.24 14.01 -27.83
C ILE A 138 27.41 14.73 -28.51
N LEU A 139 27.77 15.93 -28.03
CA LEU A 139 28.86 16.71 -28.61
C LEU A 139 30.20 15.99 -28.48
N GLY A 140 30.47 15.40 -27.31
CA GLY A 140 31.66 14.58 -27.06
C GLY A 140 31.73 13.36 -27.99
N MET A 141 30.61 12.64 -28.16
CA MET A 141 30.52 11.52 -29.11
C MET A 141 30.81 11.95 -30.56
N CYS A 142 30.25 13.07 -31.01
CA CYS A 142 30.52 13.61 -32.34
C CYS A 142 32.00 13.94 -32.53
N VAL A 143 32.64 14.57 -31.53
CA VAL A 143 34.08 14.89 -31.57
C VAL A 143 34.93 13.62 -31.67
N VAL A 144 34.64 12.60 -30.87
CA VAL A 144 35.35 11.31 -30.92
C VAL A 144 35.19 10.64 -32.29
N LEU A 145 33.97 10.63 -32.86
CA LEU A 145 33.72 10.06 -34.19
C LEU A 145 34.46 10.83 -35.31
N ILE A 146 34.50 12.16 -35.24
CA ILE A 146 35.21 12.99 -36.23
C ILE A 146 36.73 12.78 -36.13
N LEU A 147 37.28 12.75 -34.91
CA LEU A 147 38.71 12.49 -34.68
C LEU A 147 39.11 11.05 -35.06
N GLY A 148 38.22 10.08 -34.81
CA GLY A 148 38.41 8.69 -35.23
C GLY A 148 38.41 8.52 -36.74
N ARG A 149 37.50 9.19 -37.46
CA ARG A 149 37.47 9.18 -38.94
C ARG A 149 38.69 9.84 -39.56
N ARG A 150 39.25 10.88 -38.92
CA ARG A 150 40.48 11.56 -39.36
C ARG A 150 41.77 10.77 -39.12
N ARG A 151 41.75 9.73 -38.28
CA ARG A 151 42.89 8.83 -38.04
C ARG A 151 42.89 7.58 -38.93
N LEU A 152 41.80 7.33 -39.65
CA LEU A 152 41.59 6.17 -40.53
C LEU A 152 41.71 6.52 -42.03
N ILE A 153 42.02 7.78 -42.35
CA ILE A 153 42.36 8.30 -43.69
C ILE A 153 43.81 8.79 -43.62
#